data_AF-D8IXE1-F1
#
_entry.id   AF-D8IXE1-F1
#
_cell.length_a   1.000
_cell.length_b   1.000
_cell.length_c   1.000
_cell.angle_alpha   90.00
_cell.angle_beta   90.00
_cell.angle_gamma   90.00
#
_symmetry.space_group_name_H-M   'P 1'
#
loop_
_entity.id
_entity.type
_entity.pdbx_description
1 polymer ?
#
loop_
_entity_poly.entity_id
_entity_poly.type
_entity_poly.pdbx_seq_one_letter_code
_entity_poly.pdbx_strand_id
1 'polypeptide(L)'
;MKFDPNSEEGQKRLITLIEEMEDQTDRGVAIVGAAWVEEAMTTALEFFLHSDPKSWNKLFTGDGPLSNFSAKIDLCSLLGMINGTIKTDLHIVRSIRNELAHQIVHRSEHTKLTFESSHISDRCRAIKCIAHENVQTPRTAFVRACAMLSSDFELLIYAGNKLPVGGKIIARSEAGK
;
A
#
# COMPACT_ATOMS: atom_id res chain seq x y z
N MET A 1 -0.06 -18.86 -10.71
CA MET A 1 0.23 -18.08 -11.92
C MET A 1 0.86 -16.78 -11.43
N LYS A 2 2.09 -16.46 -11.82
CA LYS A 2 2.73 -15.20 -11.38
C LYS A 2 1.95 -14.05 -12.00
N PHE A 3 1.41 -13.15 -11.18
CA PHE A 3 0.80 -11.92 -11.67
C PHE A 3 1.90 -11.10 -12.36
N ASP A 4 1.72 -10.82 -13.64
CA ASP A 4 2.57 -9.92 -14.41
C ASP A 4 1.81 -8.60 -14.59
N PRO A 5 2.20 -7.50 -13.92
CA PRO A 5 1.51 -6.22 -14.04
C PRO A 5 1.56 -5.66 -15.48
N ASN A 6 2.50 -6.12 -16.31
CA ASN A 6 2.58 -5.76 -17.73
C ASN A 6 1.80 -6.71 -18.65
N SER A 7 1.21 -7.78 -18.11
CA SER A 7 0.27 -8.61 -18.87
C SER A 7 -1.02 -7.84 -19.14
N GLU A 8 -1.73 -8.23 -20.19
CA GLU A 8 -3.04 -7.67 -20.54
C GLU A 8 -4.02 -7.77 -19.35
N GLU A 9 -3.97 -8.86 -18.59
CA GLU A 9 -4.81 -9.05 -17.40
C GLU A 9 -4.40 -8.14 -16.23
N GLY A 10 -3.09 -7.92 -16.03
CA GLY A 10 -2.55 -7.00 -15.03
C GLY A 10 -2.92 -5.55 -15.32
N GLN A 11 -2.78 -5.13 -16.58
CA GLN A 11 -3.19 -3.80 -17.04
C GLN A 11 -4.70 -3.61 -16.93
N LYS A 12 -5.49 -4.63 -17.28
CA LYS A 12 -6.95 -4.60 -17.14
C LYS A 12 -7.38 -4.46 -15.68
N ARG A 13 -6.76 -5.21 -14.76
CA ARG A 13 -7.02 -5.10 -13.31
C ARG A 13 -6.72 -3.70 -12.79
N LEU A 14 -5.61 -3.09 -13.22
CA LEU A 14 -5.24 -1.73 -12.88
C LEU A 14 -6.27 -0.70 -13.38
N ILE A 15 -6.69 -0.82 -14.65
CA ILE A 15 -7.70 0.07 -15.25
C ILE A 15 -9.03 -0.05 -14.51
N THR A 16 -9.52 -1.27 -14.28
CA THR A 16 -10.78 -1.51 -13.55
C THR A 16 -10.74 -0.96 -12.12
N LEU A 17 -9.60 -1.07 -11.43
CA LEU A 17 -9.46 -0.48 -10.09
C LEU A 17 -9.50 1.04 -10.11
N ILE A 18 -8.86 1.67 -11.11
CA ILE A 18 -8.90 3.13 -11.26
C ILE A 18 -10.32 3.59 -11.59
N GLU A 19 -11.01 2.93 -12.52
CA GLU A 19 -12.41 3.22 -12.89
C GLU A 19 -13.34 3.07 -11.67
N GLU A 20 -13.22 1.98 -10.91
CA GLU A 20 -14.00 1.76 -9.69
C GLU A 20 -13.78 2.88 -8.68
N MET A 21 -12.57 3.44 -8.60
CA MET A 21 -12.25 4.56 -7.70
C MET A 21 -12.76 5.91 -8.22
N GLU A 22 -12.97 6.09 -9.53
CA GLU A 22 -13.44 7.37 -10.09
C GLU A 22 -14.82 7.75 -9.55
N ASP A 23 -15.74 6.78 -9.48
CA ASP A 23 -17.13 6.96 -9.05
C ASP A 23 -17.33 6.97 -7.51
N GLN A 24 -16.25 6.74 -6.75
CA GLN A 24 -16.34 6.63 -5.29
C GLN A 24 -16.26 7.97 -4.58
N THR A 25 -16.93 8.05 -3.42
CA THR A 25 -16.70 9.16 -2.46
C THR A 25 -15.24 9.21 -2.03
N ASP A 26 -14.74 10.36 -1.55
CA ASP A 26 -13.38 10.48 -1.01
C ASP A 26 -13.07 9.43 0.07
N ARG A 27 -14.07 9.12 0.91
CA ARG A 27 -13.99 8.02 1.89
C ARG A 27 -13.83 6.66 1.21
N GLY A 28 -14.62 6.39 0.18
CA GLY A 28 -14.54 5.16 -0.61
C GLY A 28 -13.16 5.00 -1.26
N VAL A 29 -12.69 6.04 -1.95
CA VAL A 29 -11.35 6.10 -2.55
C VAL A 29 -10.25 5.83 -1.53
N ALA A 30 -10.31 6.45 -0.35
CA ALA A 30 -9.31 6.27 0.69
C ALA A 30 -9.29 4.83 1.25
N ILE A 31 -10.46 4.21 1.42
CA ILE A 31 -10.58 2.83 1.89
C ILE A 31 -10.08 1.85 0.82
N VAL A 32 -10.58 1.98 -0.41
CA VAL A 32 -10.25 1.07 -1.53
C VAL A 32 -8.77 1.18 -1.89
N GLY A 33 -8.24 2.40 -2.05
CA GLY A 33 -6.84 2.62 -2.41
C GLY A 33 -5.87 2.08 -1.36
N ALA A 34 -6.14 2.30 -0.07
CA ALA A 34 -5.30 1.76 1.00
C ALA A 34 -5.41 0.23 1.11
N ALA A 35 -6.60 -0.34 0.90
CA ALA A 35 -6.79 -1.79 0.90
C ALA A 35 -6.01 -2.46 -0.25
N TRP A 36 -5.98 -1.83 -1.42
CA TRP A 36 -5.19 -2.32 -2.56
C TRP A 36 -3.69 -2.38 -2.24
N VAL A 37 -3.12 -1.33 -1.64
CA VAL A 37 -1.71 -1.33 -1.20
C VAL A 37 -1.46 -2.40 -0.13
N GLU A 38 -2.37 -2.53 0.84
CA GLU A 38 -2.23 -3.51 1.91
C GLU A 38 -2.32 -4.96 1.39
N GLU A 39 -3.17 -5.23 0.39
CA GLU A 39 -3.26 -6.52 -0.29
C GLU A 39 -1.93 -6.85 -1.00
N ALA A 40 -1.43 -5.94 -1.83
CA ALA A 40 -0.16 -6.12 -2.55
C ALA A 40 1.01 -6.40 -1.59
N MET A 41 1.08 -5.65 -0.48
CA MET A 41 2.06 -5.86 0.58
C MET A 41 1.90 -7.22 1.27
N THR A 42 0.65 -7.64 1.55
CA THR A 42 0.36 -8.94 2.17
C THR A 42 0.78 -10.08 1.25
N THR A 43 0.48 -9.98 -0.05
CA THR A 43 0.93 -10.95 -1.07
C THR A 43 2.45 -11.01 -1.18
N ALA A 44 3.14 -9.86 -1.11
CA ALA A 44 4.60 -9.83 -1.09
C ALA A 44 5.16 -10.54 0.15
N LEU A 45 4.60 -10.30 1.34
CA LEU A 45 4.99 -10.99 2.57
C LEU A 45 4.76 -12.51 2.47
N GLU A 46 3.62 -12.96 1.95
CA GLU A 46 3.33 -14.37 1.67
C GLU A 46 4.38 -15.01 0.75
N PHE A 47 4.81 -14.28 -0.28
CA PHE A 47 5.77 -14.76 -1.27
C PHE A 47 7.17 -14.93 -0.67
N PHE A 48 7.64 -13.97 0.12
CA PHE A 48 9.02 -13.98 0.66
C PHE A 48 9.18 -14.81 1.94
N LEU A 49 8.12 -14.99 2.73
CA LEU A 49 8.18 -15.77 3.96
C LEU A 49 8.11 -17.29 3.70
N HIS A 50 8.50 -18.07 4.71
CA HIS A 50 8.33 -19.52 4.66
C HIS A 50 6.84 -19.87 4.70
N SER A 51 6.44 -20.87 3.92
CA SER A 51 5.03 -21.30 3.86
C SER A 51 4.68 -22.12 5.11
N ASP A 52 4.01 -21.49 6.07
CA ASP A 52 3.41 -22.16 7.22
C ASP A 52 1.99 -21.60 7.44
N PRO A 53 0.95 -22.27 6.91
CA PRO A 53 -0.43 -21.79 7.03
C PRO A 53 -0.91 -21.63 8.47
N LYS A 54 -0.40 -22.42 9.42
CA LYS A 54 -0.82 -22.32 10.83
C LYS A 54 -0.27 -21.04 11.46
N SER A 55 1.03 -20.79 11.28
CA SER A 55 1.66 -19.55 11.76
C SER A 55 1.12 -18.33 11.02
N TRP A 56 0.89 -18.43 9.71
CA TRP A 56 0.30 -17.35 8.91
C TRP A 56 -1.05 -16.93 9.47
N ASN A 57 -1.99 -17.87 9.63
CA ASN A 57 -3.32 -17.58 10.16
C ASN A 57 -3.25 -16.98 11.56
N LYS A 58 -2.40 -17.52 12.44
CA LYS A 58 -2.23 -17.00 13.81
C LYS A 58 -1.69 -15.56 13.85
N LEU A 59 -0.80 -15.20 12.93
CA LEU A 59 -0.06 -13.94 12.99
C LEU A 59 -0.71 -12.83 12.16
N PHE A 60 -1.22 -13.14 10.97
CA PHE A 60 -1.65 -12.16 9.97
C PHE A 60 -3.17 -12.00 9.84
N THR A 61 -3.98 -12.77 10.58
CA THR A 61 -5.45 -12.70 10.51
C THR A 61 -6.09 -12.32 11.85
N GLY A 62 -7.31 -11.80 11.82
CA GLY A 62 -8.06 -11.39 13.01
C GLY A 62 -7.28 -10.43 13.91
N ASP A 63 -7.19 -10.75 15.19
CA ASP A 63 -6.43 -9.98 16.20
C ASP A 63 -4.94 -10.39 16.27
N GLY A 64 -4.44 -11.06 15.25
CA GLY A 64 -3.03 -11.44 15.14
C GLY A 64 -2.10 -10.21 15.18
N PRO A 65 -0.89 -10.34 15.76
CA PRO A 65 0.02 -9.21 15.96
C PRO A 65 0.51 -8.55 14.65
N LEU A 66 0.41 -9.25 13.52
CA LEU A 66 0.81 -8.77 12.18
C LEU A 66 -0.41 -8.56 11.26
N SER A 67 -1.64 -8.56 11.79
CA SER A 67 -2.85 -8.45 10.96
C SER A 67 -3.13 -7.05 10.45
N ASN A 68 -2.69 -6.01 11.17
CA ASN A 68 -2.98 -4.62 10.82
C ASN A 68 -1.93 -4.00 9.89
N PHE A 69 -2.38 -3.01 9.11
CA PHE A 69 -1.55 -2.30 8.13
C PHE A 69 -0.23 -1.77 8.74
N SER A 70 -0.25 -1.17 9.94
CA SER A 70 0.97 -0.61 10.55
C SER A 70 2.02 -1.68 10.83
N ALA A 71 1.61 -2.81 11.42
CA ALA A 71 2.51 -3.90 11.75
C ALA A 71 3.13 -4.54 10.50
N LYS A 72 2.36 -4.64 9.41
CA LYS A 72 2.88 -5.11 8.12
C LYS A 72 3.90 -4.14 7.51
N ILE A 73 3.66 -2.82 7.56
CA ILE A 73 4.63 -1.80 7.11
C ILE A 73 5.94 -1.94 7.91
N ASP A 74 5.85 -2.06 9.23
CA ASP A 74 7.02 -2.22 10.09
C ASP A 74 7.77 -3.52 9.77
N LEU A 75 7.06 -4.63 9.55
CA LEU A 75 7.67 -5.89 9.16
C LEU A 75 8.38 -5.80 7.80
N CYS A 76 7.74 -5.24 6.77
CA CYS A 76 8.37 -5.04 5.46
C CYS A 76 9.65 -4.19 5.58
N SER A 77 9.64 -3.16 6.43
CA SER A 77 10.82 -2.34 6.69
C SER A 77 11.94 -3.12 7.40
N LEU A 78 11.61 -3.92 8.42
CA LEU A 78 12.58 -4.75 9.13
C LEU A 78 13.18 -5.84 8.24
N LEU A 79 12.39 -6.37 7.30
CA LEU A 79 12.84 -7.34 6.32
C LEU A 79 13.66 -6.70 5.19
N GLY A 80 13.78 -5.37 5.11
CA GLY A 80 14.48 -4.68 4.03
C GLY A 80 13.75 -4.73 2.68
N MET A 81 12.44 -5.02 2.68
CA MET A 81 11.61 -5.01 1.46
C MET A 81 11.34 -3.59 0.97
N ILE A 82 11.34 -2.62 1.89
CA ILE A 82 11.08 -1.21 1.61
C ILE A 82 12.13 -0.34 2.31
N ASN A 83 12.43 0.83 1.72
CA ASN A 83 13.29 1.83 2.33
C ASN A 83 12.50 2.81 3.23
N GLY A 84 13.21 3.72 3.90
CA GLY A 84 12.58 4.71 4.80
C GLY A 84 11.61 5.68 4.09
N THR A 85 11.83 5.96 2.80
CA THR A 85 10.93 6.81 2.00
C THR A 85 9.60 6.11 1.77
N ILE A 86 9.62 4.87 1.24
CA ILE A 86 8.41 4.06 1.01
C ILE A 86 7.66 3.81 2.33
N LYS A 87 8.40 3.53 3.42
CA LYS A 87 7.79 3.40 4.76
C LYS A 87 7.02 4.66 5.17
N THR A 88 7.60 5.84 4.93
CA THR A 88 6.95 7.12 5.25
C THR A 88 5.68 7.31 4.42
N ASP A 89 5.75 7.06 3.11
CA ASP A 89 4.62 7.18 2.19
C ASP A 89 3.47 6.22 2.57
N LEU A 90 3.79 4.97 2.93
CA LEU A 90 2.80 4.00 3.41
C LEU A 90 2.10 4.44 4.69
N HIS A 91 2.83 5.03 5.64
CA HIS A 91 2.21 5.59 6.84
C HIS A 91 1.35 6.82 6.54
N ILE A 92 1.70 7.64 5.55
CA ILE A 92 0.85 8.74 5.07
C ILE A 92 -0.47 8.17 4.51
N VAL A 93 -0.41 7.19 3.60
CA VAL A 93 -1.59 6.51 3.03
C VAL A 93 -2.47 5.93 4.14
N ARG A 94 -1.88 5.19 5.09
CA ARG A 94 -2.58 4.64 6.26
C ARG A 94 -3.27 5.73 7.08
N SER A 95 -2.58 6.85 7.34
CA SER A 95 -3.12 7.97 8.12
C SER A 95 -4.32 8.62 7.43
N ILE A 96 -4.21 8.89 6.13
CA ILE A 96 -5.29 9.46 5.32
C ILE A 96 -6.51 8.52 5.33
N ARG A 97 -6.31 7.21 5.09
CA ARG A 97 -7.40 6.22 5.17
C ARG A 97 -8.08 6.23 6.52
N ASN A 98 -7.31 6.18 7.61
CA ASN A 98 -7.87 6.12 8.96
C ASN A 98 -8.74 7.35 9.25
N GLU A 99 -8.28 8.52 8.82
CA GLU A 99 -9.01 9.76 9.03
C GLU A 99 -10.30 9.81 8.21
N LEU A 100 -10.25 9.54 6.91
CA LEU A 100 -11.44 9.54 6.05
C LEU A 100 -12.42 8.39 6.37
N ALA A 101 -11.92 7.26 6.89
CA ALA A 101 -12.76 6.11 7.24
C ALA A 101 -13.49 6.28 8.58
N HIS A 102 -12.81 6.84 9.60
CA HIS A 102 -13.30 6.91 10.98
C HIS A 102 -13.77 8.31 11.42
N GLN A 103 -13.32 9.38 10.77
CA GLN A 103 -13.76 10.74 11.06
C GLN A 103 -14.68 11.21 9.93
N ILE A 104 -15.95 10.82 10.00
CA ILE A 104 -16.96 11.19 9.00
C ILE A 104 -17.30 12.70 9.08
N VAL A 105 -17.03 13.32 10.23
CA VAL A 105 -17.34 14.73 10.51
C VAL A 105 -16.14 15.39 11.18
N HIS A 106 -15.70 16.54 10.65
CA HIS A 106 -14.71 17.38 11.30
C HIS A 106 -15.29 17.92 12.60
N ARG A 107 -14.69 17.58 13.76
CA ARG A 107 -15.24 17.89 15.09
C ARG A 107 -15.48 19.38 15.34
N SER A 108 -14.72 20.23 14.66
CA SER A 108 -14.80 21.69 14.79
C SER A 108 -15.76 22.33 13.80
N GLU A 109 -15.92 21.77 12.59
CA GLU A 109 -16.61 22.44 11.48
C GLU A 109 -17.91 21.75 11.06
N HIS A 110 -18.24 20.59 11.62
CA HIS A 110 -19.42 19.78 11.26
C HIS A 110 -19.51 19.45 9.75
N THR A 111 -18.38 19.54 9.03
CA THR A 111 -18.26 19.26 7.60
C THR A 111 -17.73 17.84 7.36
N LYS A 112 -18.04 17.29 6.19
CA LYS A 112 -17.46 16.02 5.74
C LYS A 112 -15.98 16.22 5.46
N LEU A 113 -15.14 15.32 5.98
CA LEU A 113 -13.73 15.26 5.61
C LEU A 113 -13.58 14.77 4.17
N THR A 114 -12.70 15.43 3.43
CA THR A 114 -12.44 15.24 2.00
C THR A 114 -10.95 15.34 1.72
N PHE A 115 -10.53 14.95 0.51
CA PHE A 115 -9.13 15.16 0.09
C PHE A 115 -8.73 16.64 0.01
N GLU A 116 -9.71 17.54 -0.11
CA GLU A 116 -9.50 18.99 -0.11
C GLU A 116 -9.35 19.60 1.28
N SER A 117 -9.58 18.84 2.35
CA SER A 117 -9.34 19.31 3.72
C SER A 117 -7.84 19.60 3.90
N SER A 118 -7.49 20.80 4.40
CA SER A 118 -6.11 21.34 4.38
C SER A 118 -5.05 20.31 4.78
N HIS A 119 -5.20 19.67 5.95
CA HIS A 119 -4.22 18.72 6.46
C HIS A 119 -4.17 17.39 5.71
N ILE A 120 -5.27 16.97 5.07
CA ILE A 120 -5.29 15.78 4.19
C ILE A 120 -4.60 16.15 2.87
N SER A 121 -4.92 17.31 2.32
CA SER A 121 -4.32 17.87 1.11
C SER A 121 -2.79 17.98 1.24
N ASP A 122 -2.31 18.50 2.37
CA ASP A 122 -0.88 18.61 2.69
C ASP A 122 -0.20 17.24 2.77
N ARG A 123 -0.87 16.25 3.38
CA ARG A 123 -0.37 14.87 3.43
C ARG A 123 -0.29 14.23 2.04
N CYS A 124 -1.30 14.42 1.19
CA CYS A 124 -1.27 13.94 -0.20
C CYS A 124 -0.07 14.52 -0.96
N ARG A 125 0.23 15.81 -0.78
CA ARG A 125 1.39 16.47 -1.41
C ARG A 125 2.74 16.06 -0.82
N ALA A 126 2.76 15.55 0.40
CA ALA A 126 3.98 15.08 1.06
C ALA A 126 4.43 13.67 0.61
N ILE A 127 3.61 12.96 -0.17
CA ILE A 127 3.94 11.61 -0.66
C ILE A 127 5.07 11.71 -1.68
N LYS A 128 6.17 11.01 -1.41
CA LYS A 128 7.41 11.16 -2.17
C LYS A 128 7.46 10.32 -3.44
N CYS A 129 6.82 9.15 -3.48
CA CYS A 129 6.83 8.29 -4.66
C CYS A 129 6.29 9.01 -5.92
N ILE A 130 5.31 9.90 -5.76
CA ILE A 130 4.72 10.69 -6.85
C ILE A 130 5.26 12.12 -6.95
N ALA A 131 6.31 12.49 -6.23
CA ALA A 131 6.80 13.88 -6.18
C ALA A 131 7.28 14.43 -7.54
N HIS A 132 7.58 13.54 -8.49
CA HIS A 132 7.98 13.88 -9.86
C HIS A 132 6.79 14.01 -10.82
N GLU A 133 5.59 13.62 -10.40
CA GLU A 133 4.37 13.73 -11.21
C GLU A 133 3.74 15.12 -11.03
N ASN A 134 3.28 15.72 -12.13
CA ASN A 134 2.52 16.97 -12.08
C ASN A 134 1.03 16.70 -11.76
N VAL A 135 0.77 16.25 -10.54
CA VAL A 135 -0.57 15.85 -10.10
C VAL A 135 -1.42 17.05 -9.73
N GLN A 136 -2.60 17.16 -10.37
CA GLN A 136 -3.44 18.35 -10.25
C GLN A 136 -4.27 18.42 -8.96
N THR A 137 -4.67 17.27 -8.40
CA THR A 137 -5.55 17.22 -7.22
C THR A 137 -5.02 16.30 -6.12
N PRO A 138 -5.31 16.56 -4.83
CA PRO A 138 -4.92 15.69 -3.73
C PRO A 138 -5.53 14.28 -3.83
N ARG A 139 -6.75 14.17 -4.37
CA ARG A 139 -7.41 12.88 -4.64
C ARG A 139 -6.61 12.08 -5.66
N THR A 140 -6.26 12.69 -6.80
CA THR A 140 -5.43 12.03 -7.82
C THR A 140 -4.05 11.66 -7.25
N ALA A 141 -3.46 12.51 -6.41
CA ALA A 141 -2.18 12.23 -5.77
C ALA A 141 -2.26 10.98 -4.89
N PHE A 142 -3.32 10.85 -4.08
CA PHE A 142 -3.55 9.65 -3.28
C PHE A 142 -3.73 8.40 -4.14
N VAL A 143 -4.54 8.46 -5.20
CA VAL A 143 -4.79 7.32 -6.10
C VAL A 143 -3.50 6.88 -6.80
N ARG A 144 -2.73 7.83 -7.34
CA ARG A 144 -1.44 7.56 -8.00
C ARG A 144 -0.43 6.97 -7.02
N ALA A 145 -0.35 7.49 -5.81
CA ALA A 145 0.49 6.94 -4.77
C ALA A 145 0.13 5.49 -4.44
N CYS A 146 -1.16 5.17 -4.30
CA CYS A 146 -1.60 3.80 -4.07
C CYS A 146 -1.20 2.88 -5.23
N ALA A 147 -1.41 3.30 -6.47
CA ALA A 147 -1.03 2.52 -7.64
C ALA A 147 0.49 2.25 -7.67
N MET A 148 1.31 3.27 -7.45
CA MET A 148 2.77 3.14 -7.48
C MET A 148 3.29 2.25 -6.36
N LEU A 149 2.79 2.43 -5.13
CA LEU A 149 3.19 1.60 -3.99
C LEU A 149 2.77 0.13 -4.19
N SER A 150 1.57 -0.12 -4.73
CA SER A 150 1.13 -1.48 -5.08
C SER A 150 2.04 -2.11 -6.15
N SER A 151 2.35 -1.37 -7.22
CA SER A 151 3.24 -1.82 -8.27
C SER A 151 4.67 -2.09 -7.77
N ASP A 152 5.17 -1.32 -6.81
CA ASP A 152 6.47 -1.58 -6.18
C ASP A 152 6.48 -2.97 -5.49
N PHE A 153 5.43 -3.32 -4.75
CA PHE A 153 5.31 -4.64 -4.11
C PHE A 153 5.16 -5.78 -5.12
N GLU A 154 4.40 -5.57 -6.20
CA GLU A 154 4.27 -6.54 -7.29
C GLU A 154 5.60 -6.74 -8.03
N LEU A 155 6.34 -5.66 -8.28
CA LEU A 155 7.65 -5.70 -8.90
C LEU A 155 8.67 -6.43 -8.03
N LEU A 156 8.61 -6.28 -6.70
CA LEU A 156 9.44 -7.08 -5.78
C LEU A 156 9.23 -8.59 -5.99
N ILE A 157 7.98 -9.03 -6.18
CA ILE A 157 7.65 -10.44 -6.47
C ILE A 157 8.19 -10.86 -7.84
N TYR A 158 8.00 -10.04 -8.87
CA TYR A 158 8.38 -10.36 -10.24
C TYR A 158 9.90 -10.40 -10.44
N ALA A 159 10.59 -9.35 -10.00
CA ALA A 159 12.02 -9.18 -10.19
C ALA A 159 12.86 -10.19 -9.40
N GLY A 160 12.28 -10.82 -8.37
CA GLY A 160 12.96 -11.80 -7.52
C GLY A 160 14.23 -11.28 -6.82
N ASN A 161 14.46 -9.97 -6.88
CA ASN A 161 15.69 -9.29 -6.48
C ASN A 161 15.38 -8.16 -5.49
N LYS A 162 16.32 -7.98 -4.55
CA LYS A 162 16.31 -7.00 -3.46
C LYS A 162 16.47 -5.58 -4.05
N LEU A 163 15.81 -4.58 -3.47
CA LEU A 163 16.13 -3.17 -3.76
C LEU A 163 17.65 -2.94 -3.53
N PRO A 164 18.34 -2.10 -4.35
CA PRO A 164 19.81 -2.08 -4.40
C PRO A 164 20.52 -1.48 -3.18
N VAL A 165 19.85 -1.23 -2.05
CA VAL A 165 20.46 -0.53 -0.91
C VAL A 165 19.94 -1.07 0.42
N GLY A 166 20.50 -2.20 0.88
CA GLY A 166 20.45 -2.59 2.29
C GLY A 166 20.03 -4.03 2.59
N GLY A 167 21.01 -4.93 2.62
CA GLY A 167 20.95 -6.15 3.42
C GLY A 167 20.46 -7.43 2.74
N LYS A 168 21.10 -8.56 3.08
CA LYS A 168 20.63 -9.89 2.69
C LYS A 168 19.33 -10.22 3.44
N ILE A 169 18.18 -10.15 2.77
CA ILE A 169 16.97 -10.88 3.21
C ILE A 169 17.30 -12.40 3.20
N ILE A 170 17.12 -13.08 4.34
CA ILE A 170 17.44 -14.52 4.56
C ILE A 170 16.19 -15.41 4.32
N ALA A 171 15.01 -14.82 4.15
CA ALA A 171 13.79 -15.51 3.75
C ALA A 171 13.55 -15.27 2.25
N ARG A 172 13.55 -16.24 1.32
CA ARG A 172 14.01 -17.63 1.30
C ARG A 172 15.37 -17.71 0.61
N SER A 173 16.32 -18.46 1.19
CA SER A 173 17.32 -19.20 0.41
C SER A 173 17.20 -20.67 0.77
N GLU A 174 16.11 -21.30 0.34
CA GLU A 174 16.21 -22.71 0.00
C GLU A 174 16.75 -22.77 -1.42
N ALA A 175 18.09 -22.67 -1.54
CA ALA A 175 18.78 -23.43 -2.57
C ALA A 175 18.64 -24.91 -2.19
N GLY A 176 17.43 -25.45 -2.36
CA GLY A 176 17.12 -26.86 -2.18
C GLY A 176 17.26 -27.55 -3.52
N LYS A 177 18.33 -28.35 -3.62
CA LYS A 177 18.68 -29.35 -4.65
C LYS A 177 17.66 -29.64 -5.75
#